data_AF-A0A7H1MCJ3-F1
#
_entry.id   AF-A0A7H1MCJ3-F1
#
_cell.length_a   1.000
_cell.length_b   1.000
_cell.length_c   1.000
_cell.angle_alpha   90.00
_cell.angle_beta   90.00
_cell.angle_gamma   90.00
#
_symmetry.space_group_name_H-M   'P 1'
#
loop_
_entity.id
_entity.type
_entity.pdbx_description
1 polymer ?
#
loop_
_entity_poly.entity_id
_entity_poly.type
_entity_poly.pdbx_seq_one_letter_code
_entity_poly.pdbx_strand_id
1 'polypeptide(L)'
;MLNQHVVLPKIVVDEVNKSDEFKEWLEQNFNGEYLNHKDYAEEWGQVIQHIAQHSCYSDKALIDPRSWTHEKIADGWLIAIAKKDGLTIVTNELAKRDLNAQNPSKEVKNPDIAKDFGIKCITMNEFFQEIGFKL
;
A
#
# COMPACT_ATOMS: atom_id res chain seq x y z
N MET A 1 19.32 10.50 2.17
CA MET A 1 18.09 10.94 2.87
C MET A 1 16.93 9.99 2.58
N LEU A 2 16.51 9.81 1.31
CA LEU A 2 15.40 8.90 0.96
C LEU A 2 15.62 7.46 1.43
N ASN A 3 16.78 6.88 1.10
CA ASN A 3 17.15 5.51 1.49
C ASN A 3 17.23 5.24 3.01
N GLN A 4 17.25 6.29 3.85
CA GLN A 4 17.31 6.14 5.31
C GLN A 4 15.92 6.04 5.94
N HIS A 5 14.89 6.52 5.24
CA HIS A 5 13.53 6.68 5.80
C HIS A 5 12.45 5.99 4.96
N VAL A 6 12.77 5.56 3.73
CA VAL A 6 11.82 4.97 2.79
C VAL A 6 12.21 3.54 2.47
N VAL A 7 11.26 2.63 2.70
CA VAL A 7 11.27 1.28 2.17
C VAL A 7 10.49 1.30 0.86
N LEU A 8 11.14 0.91 -0.24
CA LEU A 8 10.53 0.94 -1.58
C LEU A 8 10.41 -0.49 -2.15
N PRO A 9 9.20 -1.08 -2.12
CA PRO A 9 8.97 -2.38 -2.73
C PRO A 9 9.07 -2.32 -4.25
N LYS A 10 9.71 -3.33 -4.85
CA LYS A 10 9.85 -3.40 -6.32
C LYS A 10 8.52 -3.33 -7.06
N ILE A 11 7.45 -3.92 -6.49
CA ILE A 11 6.13 -3.95 -7.12
C ILE A 11 5.53 -2.57 -7.32
N VAL A 12 5.80 -1.62 -6.41
CA VAL A 12 5.33 -0.23 -6.53
C VAL A 12 5.95 0.43 -7.77
N VAL A 13 7.25 0.20 -7.99
CA VAL A 13 7.96 0.72 -9.17
C VAL A 13 7.43 0.08 -10.44
N ASP A 14 7.19 -1.24 -10.41
CA ASP A 14 6.70 -2.00 -11.56
C ASP A 14 5.25 -1.63 -11.92
N GLU A 15 4.40 -1.23 -10.97
CA GLU A 15 3.03 -0.78 -11.21
C GLU A 15 2.95 0.66 -11.75
N VAL A 16 3.76 1.57 -11.20
CA VAL A 16 3.79 3.01 -11.57
C VAL A 16 4.52 3.25 -12.90
N ASN A 17 5.02 2.19 -13.54
CA ASN A 17 5.87 2.09 -14.73
C ASN A 17 5.28 2.68 -16.05
N LYS A 18 4.59 3.83 -15.98
CA LYS A 18 3.95 4.54 -17.09
C LYS A 18 4.57 5.90 -17.40
N SER A 19 5.54 6.38 -16.61
CA SER A 19 6.26 7.64 -16.86
C SER A 19 7.77 7.42 -16.81
N ASP A 20 8.46 7.76 -17.90
CA ASP A 20 9.92 7.68 -18.00
C ASP A 20 10.60 8.69 -17.06
N GLU A 21 9.98 9.86 -16.85
CA GLU A 21 10.47 10.89 -15.92
C GLU A 21 10.57 10.39 -14.48
N PHE A 22 9.58 9.63 -14.02
CA PHE A 22 9.58 9.09 -12.65
C PHE A 22 10.66 8.03 -12.45
N LYS A 23 10.92 7.21 -13.48
CA LYS A 23 12.01 6.22 -13.43
C LYS A 23 13.36 6.88 -13.38
N GLU A 24 13.62 7.82 -14.29
CA GLU A 24 14.88 8.55 -14.32
C GLU A 24 15.12 9.27 -13.00
N TRP A 25 14.07 9.88 -12.43
CA TRP A 25 14.16 10.48 -11.10
C TRP A 25 14.48 9.45 -10.02
N LEU A 26 13.80 8.30 -9.99
CA LEU A 26 14.09 7.24 -9.02
C LEU A 26 15.53 6.71 -9.16
N GLU A 27 16.01 6.45 -10.37
CA GLU A 27 17.38 5.98 -10.64
C GLU A 27 18.43 6.98 -10.15
N GLN A 28 18.15 8.28 -10.19
CA GLN A 28 19.05 9.32 -9.71
C GLN A 28 18.97 9.56 -8.20
N ASN A 29 17.83 9.29 -7.56
CA ASN A 29 17.54 9.70 -6.18
C ASN A 29 17.38 8.55 -5.17
N PHE A 30 17.17 7.32 -5.64
CA PHE A 30 17.04 6.11 -4.81
C PHE A 30 18.18 5.12 -5.13
N ASN A 31 19.16 5.09 -4.24
CA ASN A 31 20.29 4.15 -4.31
C ASN A 31 20.14 2.95 -3.35
N GLY A 32 18.93 2.73 -2.82
CA GLY A 32 18.64 1.65 -1.88
C GLY A 32 18.35 0.34 -2.60
N GLU A 33 18.27 -0.75 -1.83
CA GLU A 33 17.77 -2.01 -2.36
C GLU A 33 16.24 -1.99 -2.44
N TYR A 34 15.70 -2.44 -3.56
CA TYR A 34 14.26 -2.64 -3.70
C TYR A 34 13.83 -3.84 -2.87
N LEU A 35 12.81 -3.64 -2.04
CA LEU A 35 12.26 -4.71 -1.24
C LEU A 35 11.49 -5.70 -2.13
N ASN A 36 11.81 -6.98 -1.99
CA ASN A 36 11.13 -8.05 -2.69
C ASN A 36 9.82 -8.41 -1.97
N HIS A 37 8.71 -7.85 -2.46
CA HIS A 37 7.37 -8.06 -1.90
C HIS A 37 6.98 -9.54 -1.73
N LYS A 38 7.56 -10.46 -2.52
CA LYS A 38 7.24 -11.89 -2.45
C LYS A 38 7.69 -12.54 -1.14
N ASP A 39 8.61 -11.93 -0.41
CA ASP A 39 9.03 -12.40 0.93
C ASP A 39 7.94 -12.16 2.00
N TYR A 40 6.84 -11.52 1.60
CA TYR A 40 5.68 -11.15 2.43
C TYR A 40 4.40 -11.88 1.95
N ALA A 41 4.53 -12.96 1.18
CA ALA A 41 3.40 -13.70 0.62
C ALA A 41 2.43 -14.25 1.67
N GLU A 42 2.94 -14.63 2.85
CA GLU A 42 2.10 -15.08 3.96
C GLU A 42 1.23 -13.93 4.49
N GLU A 43 1.83 -12.77 4.76
CA GLU A 43 1.10 -11.59 5.23
C GLU A 43 0.14 -11.05 4.17
N TRP A 44 0.52 -11.10 2.90
CA TRP A 44 -0.38 -10.76 1.80
C TRP A 44 -1.60 -11.69 1.76
N GLY A 45 -1.40 -13.00 1.93
CA GLY A 45 -2.51 -13.95 2.07
C GLY A 45 -3.46 -13.61 3.22
N GLN A 46 -2.92 -13.17 4.36
CA GLN A 46 -3.73 -12.73 5.51
C GLN A 46 -4.53 -11.46 5.18
N VAL A 47 -3.95 -10.50 4.46
CA VAL A 47 -4.66 -9.29 4.00
C VAL A 47 -5.82 -9.66 3.08
N ILE A 48 -5.59 -10.54 2.10
CA ILE A 48 -6.64 -10.99 1.19
C ILE A 48 -7.74 -11.75 1.93
N GLN A 49 -7.38 -12.63 2.87
CA GLN A 49 -8.34 -13.35 3.69
C GLN A 49 -9.18 -12.41 4.56
N HIS A 50 -8.56 -11.38 5.13
CA HIS A 50 -9.27 -10.35 5.90
C HIS A 50 -10.31 -9.65 5.04
N ILE A 51 -9.93 -9.18 3.85
CA ILE A 51 -10.87 -8.55 2.90
C ILE A 51 -12.04 -9.50 2.57
N ALA A 52 -11.75 -10.78 2.34
CA ALA A 52 -12.76 -11.78 2.00
C ALA A 52 -13.75 -12.09 3.14
N GLN A 53 -13.31 -11.96 4.40
CA GLN A 53 -14.15 -12.21 5.58
C GLN A 53 -14.83 -10.93 6.10
N HIS A 54 -14.40 -9.76 5.62
CA HIS A 54 -14.88 -8.48 6.11
C HIS A 54 -16.20 -8.08 5.45
N SER A 55 -17.27 -7.99 6.27
CA SER A 55 -18.65 -7.82 5.80
C SER A 55 -18.92 -6.55 5.00
N CYS A 56 -18.04 -5.55 5.10
CA CYS A 56 -18.18 -4.30 4.32
C CYS A 56 -17.61 -4.40 2.90
N TYR A 57 -17.05 -5.54 2.49
CA TYR A 57 -16.60 -5.78 1.12
C TYR A 57 -17.45 -6.86 0.45
N SER A 58 -17.73 -6.65 -0.83
CA SER A 58 -18.41 -7.62 -1.68
C SER A 58 -17.41 -8.55 -2.35
N ASP A 59 -17.86 -9.68 -2.87
CA ASP A 59 -17.02 -10.61 -3.66
C ASP A 59 -16.29 -9.92 -4.82
N LYS A 60 -16.88 -8.84 -5.37
CA LYS A 60 -16.26 -8.03 -6.43
C LYS A 60 -14.93 -7.41 -5.99
N ALA A 61 -14.73 -7.15 -4.72
CA ALA A 61 -13.46 -6.66 -4.18
C ALA A 61 -12.31 -7.67 -4.35
N LEU A 62 -12.62 -8.95 -4.55
CA LEU A 62 -11.64 -10.04 -4.71
C LEU A 62 -11.44 -10.48 -6.17
N ILE A 63 -12.37 -10.15 -7.07
CA ILE A 63 -12.36 -10.64 -8.47
C ILE A 63 -12.26 -9.53 -9.52
N ASP A 64 -12.38 -8.24 -9.14
CA ASP A 64 -12.15 -7.12 -10.06
C ASP A 64 -10.72 -7.17 -10.61
N PRO A 65 -10.45 -6.81 -11.88
CA PRO A 65 -9.09 -6.78 -12.43
C PRO A 65 -8.09 -5.90 -11.67
N ARG A 66 -8.58 -4.97 -10.83
CA ARG A 66 -7.78 -4.11 -9.94
C ARG A 66 -7.85 -4.56 -8.48
N SER A 67 -8.43 -5.73 -8.21
CA SER A 67 -8.47 -6.32 -6.88
C SER A 67 -7.08 -6.68 -6.41
N TRP A 68 -6.90 -6.64 -5.10
CA TRP A 68 -5.60 -6.90 -4.47
C TRP A 68 -5.22 -8.38 -4.49
N THR A 69 -6.13 -9.28 -4.92
CA THR A 69 -5.82 -10.70 -5.16
C THR A 69 -4.90 -10.88 -6.36
N HIS A 70 -4.82 -9.89 -7.25
CA HIS A 70 -3.86 -9.88 -8.34
C HIS A 70 -2.48 -9.46 -7.82
N GLU A 71 -1.50 -10.36 -7.90
CA GLU A 71 -0.13 -10.15 -7.41
C GLU A 71 0.58 -8.91 -7.99
N LYS A 72 0.08 -8.37 -9.10
CA LYS A 72 0.64 -7.18 -9.76
C LYS A 72 0.14 -5.85 -9.21
N ILE A 73 -0.83 -5.87 -8.29
CA ILE A 73 -1.39 -4.68 -7.65
C ILE A 73 -0.65 -4.45 -6.34
N ALA A 74 0.00 -3.30 -6.18
CA ALA A 74 0.93 -3.05 -5.08
C ALA A 74 0.23 -2.85 -3.73
N ASP A 75 -0.99 -2.33 -3.69
CA ASP A 75 -1.68 -1.94 -2.45
C ASP A 75 -1.75 -3.05 -1.41
N GLY A 76 -2.18 -4.27 -1.81
CA GLY A 76 -2.22 -5.41 -0.90
C GLY A 76 -0.85 -5.78 -0.32
N TRP A 77 0.21 -5.62 -1.12
CA TRP A 77 1.59 -5.84 -0.68
C TRP A 77 2.08 -4.77 0.28
N LEU A 78 1.71 -3.50 0.07
CA LEU A 78 2.06 -2.40 0.98
C LEU A 78 1.53 -2.66 2.39
N ILE A 79 0.28 -3.13 2.51
CA ILE A 79 -0.31 -3.50 3.80
C ILE A 79 0.44 -4.69 4.42
N ALA A 80 0.74 -5.73 3.63
CA ALA A 80 1.45 -6.91 4.12
C ALA A 80 2.84 -6.58 4.68
N ILE A 81 3.59 -5.76 3.96
CA ILE A 81 4.93 -5.31 4.35
C ILE A 81 4.86 -4.45 5.60
N ALA A 82 3.98 -3.46 5.62
CA ALA A 82 3.84 -2.58 6.78
C ALA A 82 3.38 -3.34 8.04
N LYS A 83 2.51 -4.35 7.88
CA LYS A 83 2.08 -5.23 8.96
C LYS A 83 3.23 -6.05 9.54
N LYS A 84 4.05 -6.68 8.70
CA LYS A 84 5.14 -7.55 9.13
C LYS A 84 6.25 -6.77 9.83
N ASP A 85 6.63 -5.64 9.25
CA ASP A 85 7.83 -4.91 9.65
C ASP A 85 7.54 -3.72 10.58
N GLY A 86 6.26 -3.48 10.91
CA GLY A 86 5.85 -2.37 11.77
C GLY A 86 6.07 -1.00 11.14
N LEU A 87 5.83 -0.87 9.83
CA LEU A 87 6.07 0.37 9.09
C LEU A 87 4.82 1.27 9.03
N THR A 88 5.04 2.51 8.63
CA THR A 88 3.98 3.47 8.32
C THR A 88 3.79 3.55 6.80
N ILE A 89 2.54 3.55 6.34
CA ILE A 89 2.20 3.73 4.93
C ILE A 89 2.09 5.22 4.63
N VAL A 90 2.83 5.68 3.62
CA VAL A 90 2.70 7.05 3.10
C VAL A 90 1.75 7.03 1.90
N THR A 91 0.56 7.60 2.05
CA THR A 91 -0.46 7.65 0.99
C THR A 91 -1.32 8.90 1.11
N ASN A 92 -1.73 9.45 -0.03
CA ASN A 92 -2.73 10.52 -0.11
C ASN A 92 -4.15 9.96 -0.38
N GLU A 93 -4.30 8.63 -0.41
CA GLU A 93 -5.60 7.99 -0.53
C GLU A 93 -6.45 8.25 0.71
N LEU A 94 -7.74 8.54 0.51
CA LEU A 94 -8.69 8.74 1.60
C LEU A 94 -9.47 7.46 1.89
N ALA A 95 -9.73 7.26 3.18
CA ALA A 95 -10.63 6.22 3.68
C ALA A 95 -12.04 6.34 3.07
N LYS A 96 -12.70 5.20 2.85
CA LYS A 96 -14.04 5.19 2.28
C LYS A 96 -15.07 5.58 3.35
N ARG A 97 -15.66 6.77 3.20
CA ARG A 97 -16.60 7.35 4.18
C ARG A 97 -17.87 6.54 4.38
N ASP A 98 -18.30 5.81 3.36
CA ASP A 98 -19.53 5.03 3.32
C ASP A 98 -19.28 3.52 3.39
N LEU A 99 -18.10 3.08 3.86
CA LEU A 99 -17.81 1.66 4.02
C LEU A 99 -18.68 1.04 5.12
N ASN A 100 -19.64 0.19 4.73
CA ASN A 100 -20.55 -0.46 5.65
C ASN A 100 -21.07 -1.80 5.10
N ALA A 101 -21.62 -2.63 5.98
CA ALA A 101 -22.11 -3.96 5.63
C ALA A 101 -23.47 -3.95 4.92
N GLN A 102 -24.25 -2.87 5.01
CA GLN A 102 -25.54 -2.77 4.31
C GLN A 102 -25.35 -2.51 2.81
N ASN A 103 -24.26 -1.86 2.42
CA ASN A 103 -23.85 -1.64 1.03
C ASN A 103 -22.37 -2.00 0.85
N PRO A 104 -22.04 -3.31 0.78
CA PRO A 104 -20.65 -3.77 0.71
C PRO A 104 -19.93 -3.23 -0.52
N SER A 105 -18.71 -2.73 -0.32
CA SER A 105 -17.93 -2.11 -1.38
C SER A 105 -17.21 -3.13 -2.25
N LYS A 106 -17.00 -2.78 -3.51
CA LYS A 106 -16.05 -3.47 -4.39
C LYS A 106 -14.64 -2.85 -4.35
N GLU A 107 -14.52 -1.66 -3.76
CA GLU A 107 -13.26 -0.91 -3.74
C GLU A 107 -12.63 -1.08 -2.37
N VAL A 108 -11.39 -1.56 -2.36
CA VAL A 108 -10.55 -1.65 -1.17
C VAL A 108 -9.59 -0.46 -1.17
N LYS A 109 -9.37 0.14 0.00
CA LYS A 109 -8.53 1.32 0.18
C LYS A 109 -7.46 1.02 1.23
N ASN A 110 -6.24 1.50 0.99
CA ASN A 110 -5.13 1.37 1.94
C ASN A 110 -5.50 1.85 3.35
N PRO A 111 -6.02 3.08 3.55
CA PRO A 111 -6.34 3.55 4.91
C PRO A 111 -7.43 2.74 5.63
N ASP A 112 -8.37 2.11 4.90
CA ASP A 112 -9.41 1.29 5.51
C ASP A 112 -8.80 0.00 6.07
N ILE A 113 -8.04 -0.73 5.25
CA ILE A 113 -7.42 -2.00 5.66
C ILE A 113 -6.27 -1.77 6.65
N ALA A 114 -5.48 -0.70 6.47
CA ALA A 114 -4.40 -0.36 7.39
C ALA A 114 -4.93 -0.14 8.80
N LYS A 115 -6.07 0.56 8.94
CA LYS A 115 -6.72 0.79 10.22
C LYS A 115 -7.11 -0.51 10.92
N ASP A 116 -7.66 -1.49 10.19
CA ASP A 116 -8.05 -2.78 10.76
C ASP A 116 -6.85 -3.55 11.32
N PHE A 117 -5.68 -3.41 10.70
CA PHE A 117 -4.42 -4.01 11.17
C PHE A 117 -3.62 -3.11 12.13
N GLY A 118 -4.12 -1.93 12.49
CA GLY A 118 -3.41 -0.98 13.36
C GLY A 118 -2.18 -0.33 12.73
N ILE A 119 -2.09 -0.31 11.42
CA ILE A 119 -1.00 0.30 10.64
C ILE A 119 -1.27 1.80 10.50
N LYS A 120 -0.26 2.62 10.80
CA LYS A 120 -0.35 4.07 10.63
C LYS A 120 -0.30 4.42 9.14
N CYS A 121 -1.23 5.26 8.69
CA CYS A 121 -1.18 5.94 7.40
C CYS A 121 -0.94 7.43 7.60
N ILE A 122 -0.02 8.00 6.82
CA ILE A 122 0.25 9.44 6.79
C ILE A 122 0.30 9.94 5.36
N THR A 123 0.04 11.23 5.18
CA THR A 123 0.21 11.93 3.91
C THR A 123 1.68 12.19 3.61
N MET A 124 1.99 12.53 2.35
CA MET A 124 3.34 12.92 1.96
C MET A 124 3.86 14.14 2.76
N ASN A 125 2.98 15.08 3.07
CA ASN A 125 3.34 16.28 3.85
C ASN A 125 3.70 15.92 5.30
N GLU A 126 2.93 15.04 5.93
CA GLU A 126 3.23 14.53 7.27
C GLU A 126 4.54 13.74 7.28
N PHE A 127 4.79 12.93 6.24
CA PHE A 127 6.07 12.23 6.08
C PHE A 127 7.25 13.21 6.08
N PHE A 128 7.19 14.28 5.26
CA PHE A 128 8.24 15.29 5.22
C PHE A 128 8.45 15.98 6.57
N GLN A 129 7.38 16.25 7.31
CA GLN A 129 7.46 16.80 8.66
C GLN A 129 8.15 15.83 9.62
N GLU A 130 7.80 14.53 9.58
CA GLU A 130 8.34 13.51 10.48
C GLU A 130 9.84 13.25 10.26
N ILE A 131 10.32 13.32 9.02
CA ILE A 131 11.75 13.18 8.71
C ILE A 131 12.54 14.49 8.87
N GLY A 132 11.89 15.57 9.32
CA GLY A 132 12.53 16.88 9.50
C GLY A 132 12.95 17.56 8.20
N PHE A 133 12.32 17.22 7.08
CA PHE A 133 12.56 17.86 5.79
C PHE A 133 12.03 19.30 5.85
N LYS A 134 12.91 20.26 5.60
CA LYS A 134 12.57 21.68 5.46
C LYS A 134 12.75 22.07 4.01
N LEU A 135 11.67 22.53 3.38
CA LEU A 135 11.67 23.13 2.04
C LEU A 135 12.55 24.38 2.00
#